data_AF-A0A1I6N0W3-F1
#
_entry.id   AF-A0A1I6N0W3-F1
#
_cell.length_a   1.000
_cell.length_b   1.000
_cell.length_c   1.000
_cell.angle_alpha   90.00
_cell.angle_beta   90.00
_cell.angle_gamma   90.00
#
_symmetry.space_group_name_H-M   'P 1'
#
loop_
_entity.id
_entity.type
_entity.pdbx_description
1 polymer ?
#
loop_
_entity_poly.entity_id
_entity_poly.type
_entity_poly.pdbx_seq_one_letter_code
_entity_poly.pdbx_strand_id
1 'polypeptide(L)'
;MQDMLSEGLIVPALLIGLLGFFTPRALSKVLPEGVLPLLINGFVSTGLCTILSGAFFYLQYLWQGMPLSQPSPSETAPLALHFLNLGLASALIWAPVMLLSLSGLPKRWVHETW
;
A
#
# COMPACT_ATOMS: atom_id res chain seq x y z
N MET A 1 7.63 24.93 -10.57
CA MET A 1 7.49 23.50 -10.93
C MET A 1 8.21 22.58 -9.95
N GLN A 2 9.42 22.92 -9.47
CA GLN A 2 10.13 22.12 -8.47
C GLN A 2 9.35 22.02 -7.15
N ASP A 3 8.72 23.10 -6.68
CA ASP A 3 7.88 23.07 -5.47
C ASP A 3 6.64 22.16 -5.61
N MET A 4 6.07 21.99 -6.81
CA MET A 4 4.97 21.03 -7.02
C MET A 4 5.42 19.57 -6.97
N LEU A 5 6.71 19.30 -7.16
CA LEU A 5 7.27 17.95 -7.13
C LEU A 5 7.81 17.59 -5.73
N SER A 6 8.35 18.56 -4.97
CA SER A 6 8.84 18.34 -3.60
C SER A 6 7.84 18.70 -2.50
N GLU A 7 7.00 19.72 -2.70
CA GLU A 7 5.93 20.12 -1.76
C GLU A 7 4.54 19.64 -2.19
N GLY A 8 4.38 19.20 -3.44
CA GLY A 8 3.08 18.79 -3.98
C GLY A 8 2.73 17.32 -3.72
N LEU A 9 1.43 17.07 -3.54
CA LEU A 9 0.81 15.75 -3.32
C LEU A 9 1.06 14.72 -4.44
N ILE A 10 1.61 15.15 -5.58
CA ILE A 10 1.75 14.32 -6.79
C ILE A 10 2.73 13.17 -6.58
N VAL A 11 3.93 13.44 -6.06
CA VAL A 11 4.95 12.39 -5.86
C VAL A 11 4.48 11.34 -4.85
N PRO A 12 3.96 11.72 -3.65
CA PRO A 12 3.33 10.77 -2.73
C PRO A 12 2.25 9.92 -3.38
N ALA A 13 1.31 10.54 -4.10
CA ALA A 13 0.21 9.84 -4.73
C ALA A 13 0.68 8.85 -5.80
N LEU A 14 1.67 9.23 -6.62
CA LEU A 14 2.26 8.34 -7.63
C LEU A 14 2.93 7.13 -6.99
N LEU A 15 3.73 7.33 -5.95
CA LEU A 15 4.40 6.23 -5.24
C LEU A 15 3.39 5.27 -4.62
N ILE A 16 2.36 5.78 -3.95
CA ILE A 16 1.27 4.98 -3.38
C ILE A 16 0.50 4.22 -4.48
N GLY A 17 0.21 4.86 -5.61
CA GLY A 17 -0.42 4.21 -6.76
C GLY A 17 0.44 3.06 -7.32
N LEU A 18 1.76 3.27 -7.43
CA LEU A 18 2.69 2.23 -7.87
C LEU A 18 2.73 1.05 -6.88
N LEU A 19 2.64 1.30 -5.57
CA LEU A 19 2.49 0.22 -4.58
C LEU A 19 1.23 -0.61 -4.86
N GLY A 20 0.08 0.03 -5.09
CA GLY A 20 -1.16 -0.66 -5.45
C GLY A 20 -1.00 -1.52 -6.71
N PHE A 21 -0.22 -1.07 -7.69
CA PHE A 21 0.01 -1.81 -8.93
C PHE A 21 0.94 -3.01 -8.75
N PHE A 22 2.09 -2.82 -8.10
CA PHE A 22 3.15 -3.82 -8.03
C PHE A 22 2.91 -4.87 -6.94
N THR A 23 2.32 -4.51 -5.81
CA THR A 23 2.08 -5.42 -4.67
C THR A 23 1.36 -6.70 -5.09
N PRO A 24 0.17 -6.66 -5.73
CA PRO A 24 -0.55 -7.88 -6.08
C PRO A 24 0.17 -8.72 -7.16
N ARG A 25 0.96 -8.08 -8.04
CA ARG A 25 1.73 -8.76 -9.08
C ARG A 25 2.99 -9.43 -8.54
N ALA A 26 3.62 -8.84 -7.52
CA ALA A 26 4.72 -9.47 -6.84
C ALA A 26 4.23 -10.72 -6.11
N LEU A 27 3.09 -10.61 -5.41
CA LEU A 27 2.52 -11.71 -4.66
C LEU A 27 1.99 -12.84 -5.56
N SER A 28 1.45 -12.51 -6.74
CA SER A 28 0.97 -13.51 -7.70
C SER A 28 2.07 -14.39 -8.30
N LYS A 29 3.36 -14.05 -8.13
CA LYS A 29 4.47 -14.92 -8.58
C LYS A 29 4.65 -16.15 -7.70
N VAL A 30 4.15 -16.09 -6.46
CA VAL A 30 4.32 -17.13 -5.45
C VAL A 30 3.03 -17.91 -5.23
N LEU A 31 1.88 -17.29 -5.49
CA LEU A 31 0.58 -17.91 -5.31
C LEU A 31 0.19 -18.78 -6.52
N PRO A 32 -0.47 -19.94 -6.28
CA PRO A 32 -1.01 -20.76 -7.36
C PRO A 32 -2.16 -20.05 -8.09
N GLU A 33 -2.51 -20.55 -9.28
CA GLU A 33 -3.70 -20.07 -10.00
C GLU A 33 -4.98 -20.57 -9.31
N GLY A 34 -6.01 -19.73 -9.25
CA GLY A 34 -7.30 -20.05 -8.67
C GLY A 34 -8.01 -18.84 -8.05
N VAL A 35 -9.31 -18.97 -7.78
CA VAL A 35 -10.12 -17.89 -7.18
C VAL A 35 -9.71 -17.63 -5.73
N LEU A 36 -9.52 -18.70 -4.93
CA LEU A 36 -9.14 -18.58 -3.53
C LEU A 36 -7.74 -17.95 -3.35
N PRO A 37 -6.69 -18.35 -4.10
CA PRO A 37 -5.42 -17.64 -4.13
C PRO A 37 -5.54 -16.17 -4.55
N LEU A 38 -6.45 -15.83 -5.48
CA LEU A 38 -6.69 -14.45 -5.89
C LEU A 38 -7.32 -13.61 -4.77
N LEU A 39 -8.27 -14.17 -4.02
CA LEU A 39 -8.84 -13.51 -2.84
C LEU A 39 -7.79 -13.31 -1.74
N ILE A 40 -6.96 -14.33 -1.47
CA ILE A 40 -5.83 -14.22 -0.54
C ILE A 40 -4.86 -13.13 -1.01
N ASN A 41 -4.57 -13.07 -2.31
CA ASN A 41 -3.72 -12.02 -2.87
C ASN A 41 -4.30 -10.64 -2.61
N GLY A 42 -5.60 -10.43 -2.88
CA GLY A 42 -6.25 -9.14 -2.62
C GLY A 42 -6.23 -8.74 -1.16
N PHE A 43 -6.47 -9.69 -0.24
CA PHE A 43 -6.44 -9.44 1.19
C PHE A 43 -5.03 -9.10 1.70
N VAL A 44 -4.03 -9.92 1.35
CA VAL A 44 -2.64 -9.69 1.76
C VAL A 44 -2.10 -8.40 1.12
N SER A 45 -2.42 -8.13 -0.15
CA SER A 45 -2.03 -6.89 -0.83
C SER A 45 -2.65 -5.66 -0.17
N THR A 46 -3.87 -5.75 0.35
CA THR A 46 -4.51 -4.67 1.12
C THR A 46 -3.72 -4.37 2.39
N GLY A 47 -3.37 -5.41 3.16
CA GLY A 47 -2.55 -5.26 4.37
C GLY A 47 -1.17 -4.66 4.05
N LEU A 48 -0.50 -5.17 3.02
CA LEU A 48 0.80 -4.67 2.58
C LEU A 48 0.73 -3.23 2.09
N CYS A 49 -0.24 -2.85 1.25
CA CYS A 49 -0.39 -1.47 0.79
C CYS A 49 -0.67 -0.52 1.96
N THR A 50 -1.47 -0.95 2.93
CA THR A 50 -1.75 -0.17 4.15
C THR A 50 -0.48 0.06 4.97
N ILE A 51 0.27 -1.00 5.25
CA ILE A 51 1.51 -0.93 6.05
C ILE A 51 2.57 -0.11 5.31
N LEU A 52 2.77 -0.36 4.02
CA LEU A 52 3.78 0.35 3.21
C LEU A 52 3.43 1.82 3.03
N SER A 53 2.16 2.17 2.84
CA SER A 53 1.72 3.57 2.77
C SER A 53 1.85 4.27 4.12
N GLY A 54 1.48 3.60 5.22
CA GLY A 54 1.69 4.12 6.57
C GLY A 54 3.16 4.37 6.89
N ALA A 55 4.04 3.41 6.53
CA ALA A 55 5.49 3.57 6.66
C ALA A 55 6.03 4.70 5.79
N PHE A 56 5.54 4.84 4.55
CA PHE A 56 5.91 5.95 3.68
C PHE A 56 5.54 7.31 4.29
N PHE A 57 4.33 7.47 4.81
CA PHE A 57 3.94 8.71 5.49
C PHE A 57 4.73 8.96 6.76
N TYR A 58 5.03 7.92 7.53
CA TYR A 58 5.90 8.04 8.69
C TYR A 58 7.27 8.61 8.30
N LEU A 59 7.92 8.04 7.27
CA LEU A 59 9.20 8.52 6.76
C LEU A 59 9.10 9.96 6.22
N GLN A 60 8.00 10.31 5.54
CA GLN A 60 7.76 11.66 5.07
C GLN A 60 7.67 12.66 6.24
N TYR A 61 7.00 12.29 7.33
CA TYR A 61 6.93 13.08 8.55
C TYR A 61 8.31 13.26 9.20
N LEU A 62 9.15 12.22 9.21
CA LEU A 62 10.53 12.34 9.70
C LEU A 62 11.35 13.32 8.87
N TRP A 63 11.22 13.25 7.54
CA TRP A 63 11.89 14.18 6.64
C TRP A 63 11.42 15.62 6.88
N GLN A 64 10.12 15.83 7.12
CA GLN A 64 9.56 17.15 7.42
C GLN A 64 9.99 17.72 8.79
N GLY A 65 10.86 17.02 9.53
CA GLY A 65 11.43 17.51 10.78
C GLY A 65 10.56 17.24 12.00
N MET A 66 9.65 16.24 11.93
CA MET A 66 8.91 15.79 13.10
C MET A 66 9.90 15.46 14.23
N PRO A 67 9.80 16.12 15.40
CA PRO A 67 10.67 15.81 16.52
C PRO A 67 10.36 14.39 16.99
N LEU A 68 11.29 13.48 16.75
CA LEU A 68 11.32 12.14 17.33
C LEU A 68 11.72 12.23 18.82
N SER A 69 11.03 13.07 19.60
CA SER A 69 11.09 12.95 21.05
C SER A 69 10.70 11.52 21.36
N GLN A 70 11.62 10.74 21.96
CA GLN A 70 11.45 9.30 22.19
C GLN A 70 10.04 9.07 22.75
N PRO A 71 9.10 8.54 21.93
CA PRO A 71 7.74 8.41 22.37
C PRO A 71 7.77 7.49 23.59
N SER A 72 7.10 7.91 24.65
CA SER A 72 6.91 7.03 25.79
C SER A 72 6.23 5.74 25.30
N PRO A 73 6.44 4.58 25.95
CA PRO A 73 5.79 3.33 25.54
C PRO A 73 4.25 3.45 25.41
N SER A 74 3.64 4.38 26.17
CA SER A 74 2.22 4.75 26.09
C SER A 74 1.80 5.49 24.82
N GLU A 75 2.72 6.18 24.14
CA GLU A 75 2.46 7.00 22.94
C GLU A 75 2.78 6.24 21.63
N THR A 76 3.60 5.19 21.70
CA THR A 76 3.99 4.39 20.53
C THR A 76 2.80 3.69 19.86
N ALA A 77 1.89 3.10 20.63
CA ALA A 77 0.73 2.40 20.07
C ALA A 77 -0.25 3.35 19.35
N PRO A 78 -0.66 4.48 19.97
CA PRO A 78 -1.45 5.50 19.28
C PRO A 78 -0.78 6.06 18.02
N LEU A 79 0.54 6.27 18.05
CA LEU A 79 1.29 6.74 16.90
C LEU A 79 1.26 5.74 15.74
N ALA A 80 1.50 4.45 16.03
CA ALA A 80 1.43 3.40 15.01
C ALA A 80 0.02 3.30 14.40
N LEU A 81 -1.02 3.39 15.23
CA LEU A 81 -2.42 3.39 14.77
C LEU A 81 -2.74 4.60 13.89
N HIS A 82 -2.19 5.78 14.21
CA HIS A 82 -2.36 6.97 13.37
C HIS A 82 -1.83 6.74 11.95
N PHE A 83 -0.61 6.23 11.80
CA PHE A 83 -0.03 5.96 10.47
C PHE A 83 -0.72 4.81 9.75
N LEU A 84 -1.23 3.81 10.48
CA LEU A 84 -2.03 2.75 9.88
C LEU A 84 -3.37 3.28 9.34
N ASN A 85 -4.04 4.15 10.08
CA ASN A 85 -5.25 4.84 9.62
C ASN A 85 -4.95 5.73 8.42
N LEU A 86 -3.80 6.40 8.38
CA LEU A 86 -3.37 7.20 7.24
C LEU A 86 -3.08 6.33 6.01
N GLY A 87 -2.45 5.17 6.21
CA GLY A 87 -2.27 4.15 5.17
C GLY A 87 -3.60 3.63 4.62
N LEU A 88 -4.59 3.39 5.49
CA LEU A 88 -5.95 3.03 5.09
C LEU A 88 -6.66 4.17 4.35
N ALA A 89 -6.54 5.42 4.82
CA ALA A 89 -7.14 6.58 4.16
C ALA A 89 -6.59 6.76 2.73
N SER A 90 -5.31 6.44 2.52
CA SER A 90 -4.69 6.44 1.19
C SER A 90 -5.19 5.33 0.24
N ALA A 91 -6.07 4.44 0.71
CA ALA A 91 -6.75 3.46 -0.14
C ALA A 91 -7.52 4.10 -1.29
N LEU A 92 -7.98 5.35 -1.14
CA LEU A 92 -8.57 6.11 -2.24
C LEU A 92 -7.65 6.21 -3.47
N ILE A 93 -6.33 6.10 -3.26
CA ILE A 93 -5.32 6.13 -4.31
C ILE A 93 -4.92 4.70 -4.71
N TRP A 94 -4.43 3.88 -3.77
CA TRP A 94 -3.87 2.57 -4.12
C TRP A 94 -4.93 1.49 -4.41
N ALA A 95 -6.12 1.54 -3.79
CA ALA A 95 -7.13 0.50 -3.95
C ALA A 95 -7.68 0.37 -5.38
N PRO A 96 -8.09 1.45 -6.09
CA PRO A 96 -8.54 1.30 -7.48
C PRO A 96 -7.43 0.76 -8.38
N VAL A 97 -6.18 1.18 -8.19
CA VAL A 97 -5.03 0.68 -8.95
C VAL A 97 -4.77 -0.81 -8.64
N MET A 98 -4.88 -1.21 -7.38
CA MET A 98 -4.72 -2.59 -6.94
C MET A 98 -5.81 -3.48 -7.50
N LEU A 99 -7.07 -3.05 -7.48
CA LEU A 99 -8.19 -3.79 -8.06
C LEU A 99 -8.01 -3.99 -9.57
N LEU A 100 -7.61 -2.94 -10.30
CA LEU A 100 -7.27 -3.05 -11.72
C LEU A 100 -6.12 -4.03 -11.93
N SER A 101 -5.08 -3.99 -11.09
CA SER A 101 -3.94 -4.89 -11.18
C SER A 101 -4.33 -6.36 -10.93
N LEU A 102 -5.15 -6.62 -9.90
CA LEU A 102 -5.71 -7.95 -9.58
C LEU A 102 -6.60 -8.49 -10.69
N SER A 103 -7.47 -7.64 -11.26
CA SER A 103 -8.38 -8.04 -12.36
C SER A 103 -7.63 -8.48 -13.61
N GLY A 104 -6.39 -8.03 -13.79
CA GLY A 104 -5.51 -8.42 -14.90
C GLY A 104 -4.63 -9.64 -14.62
N LEU A 105 -4.71 -10.28 -13.45
CA LEU A 105 -3.95 -11.50 -13.12
C LEU A 105 -4.45 -12.81 -13.78
N PRO A 106 -5.75 -13.06 -13.99
CA PRO A 106 -6.25 -14.32 -14.55
C PRO A 106 -6.00 -14.41 -16.06
N LYS A 107 -4.73 -14.39 -16.49
CA LYS A 107 -4.33 -14.38 -17.91
C LYS A 107 -4.27 -15.77 -18.54
N ARG A 108 -4.14 -16.82 -17.73
CA ARG A 108 -3.88 -18.20 -18.16
C ARG A 108 -4.88 -19.22 -17.61
N TRP A 109 -6.01 -18.77 -17.10
CA TRP A 109 -7.09 -19.63 -16.60
C TRP A 109 -7.75 -20.39 -17.77
N VAL A 110 -7.05 -21.40 -18.29
CA VAL A 110 -7.47 -22.29 -19.38
C VAL A 110 -8.10 -23.56 -18.80
N HIS A 111 -7.73 -23.94 -17.57
CA HIS A 111 -8.29 -25.07 -16.84
C HIS A 111 -8.81 -24.60 -15.49
N GLU A 112 -10.05 -24.98 -15.16
CA GLU A 112 -10.66 -24.69 -13.87
C GLU A 112 -9.96 -25.49 -12.77
N THR A 113 -9.11 -24.83 -11.99
CA THR A 113 -8.62 -25.36 -10.72
C THR A 113 -9.52 -24.79 -9.62
N TRP A 114 -10.56 -25.56 -9.26
CA TRP A 114 -11.44 -25.28 -8.13
C TRP A 114 -10.73 -25.53 -6.80
#